data_AF-A0A6L3V8N1-F1
#
_entry.id   AF-A0A6L3V8N1-F1
#
_cell.length_a   1.000
_cell.length_b   1.000
_cell.length_c   1.000
_cell.angle_alpha   90.00
_cell.angle_beta   90.00
_cell.angle_gamma   90.00
#
_symmetry.space_group_name_H-M   'P 1'
#
loop_
_entity.id
_entity.type
_entity.pdbx_description
1 polymer ?
#
loop_
_entity_poly.entity_id
_entity_poly.type
_entity_poly.pdbx_seq_one_letter_code
_entity_poly.pdbx_strand_id
1 'polypeptide(L)'
;MASVQAFGIIHLKNGYSFRKSAYLQWGENKESLGSFLLLNPGSAKPYNNQNLIDGNIEKVVIDPTMKQMVKLVEKVYNAKELDGRAYIYNLFSLRNAKSKDAILTFEQLVHNKLIDPFEGIPTVLELQKHPWICCGWGINSEKRFKNLQLVKDSWKTRIQESGTIAF
;
A
#
# COMPACT_ATOMS: atom_id res chain seq x y z
N MET A 1 -22.13 -14.18 0.32
CA MET A 1 -20.80 -13.55 0.48
C MET A 1 -20.93 -12.12 0.01
N ALA A 2 -20.74 -11.15 0.92
CA ALA A 2 -20.61 -9.76 0.51
C ALA A 2 -19.44 -9.65 -0.49
N SER A 3 -19.66 -9.01 -1.64
CA SER A 3 -18.61 -8.87 -2.64
C SER A 3 -17.53 -7.92 -2.13
N VAL A 4 -16.29 -8.40 -1.98
CA VAL A 4 -15.17 -7.53 -1.63
C VAL A 4 -14.95 -6.45 -2.71
N GLN A 5 -14.66 -5.24 -2.28
CA GLN A 5 -14.38 -4.11 -3.16
C GLN A 5 -12.98 -3.55 -2.86
N ALA A 6 -12.32 -3.01 -3.88
CA ALA A 6 -11.03 -2.35 -3.74
C ALA A 6 -11.16 -0.86 -4.03
N PHE A 7 -10.49 -0.05 -3.22
CA PHE A 7 -10.48 1.41 -3.33
C PHE A 7 -9.05 1.93 -3.28
N GLY A 8 -8.81 3.06 -3.93
CA GLY A 8 -7.53 3.75 -3.89
C GLY A 8 -7.66 5.25 -4.07
N ILE A 9 -6.71 5.99 -3.48
CA ILE A 9 -6.54 7.43 -3.69
C ILE A 9 -5.22 7.65 -4.42
N ILE A 10 -5.26 8.45 -5.49
CA ILE A 10 -4.11 8.78 -6.31
C ILE A 10 -3.92 10.28 -6.36
N HIS A 11 -2.65 10.71 -6.30
CA HIS A 11 -2.24 12.08 -6.53
C HIS A 11 -1.38 12.22 -7.78
N LEU A 12 -1.55 13.31 -8.52
CA LEU A 12 -0.73 13.64 -9.66
C LEU A 12 0.18 14.81 -9.28
N LYS A 13 1.50 14.62 -9.37
CA LYS A 13 2.49 15.65 -9.04
C LYS A 13 3.67 15.56 -9.98
N ASN A 14 4.07 16.68 -10.58
CA ASN A 14 5.22 16.77 -11.49
C ASN A 14 5.20 15.74 -12.65
N GLY A 15 4.01 15.41 -13.17
CA GLY A 15 3.86 14.40 -14.24
C GLY A 15 3.94 12.94 -13.77
N TYR A 16 4.06 12.71 -12.45
CA TYR A 16 4.06 11.38 -11.85
C TYR A 16 2.75 11.10 -11.10
N SER A 17 2.38 9.82 -11.04
CA SER A 17 1.24 9.33 -10.27
C SER A 17 1.71 8.69 -8.98
N PHE A 18 1.14 9.11 -7.86
CA PHE A 18 1.46 8.64 -6.52
C PHE A 18 0.21 8.04 -5.89
N ARG A 19 0.34 6.87 -5.27
CA ARG A 19 -0.72 6.28 -4.46
C ARG A 19 -0.61 6.79 -3.03
N LYS A 20 -1.68 7.40 -2.53
CA LYS A 20 -1.76 7.88 -1.15
C LYS A 20 -2.30 6.83 -0.20
N SER A 21 -3.35 6.13 -0.62
CA SER A 21 -3.92 5.02 0.15
C SER A 21 -4.56 4.01 -0.79
N ALA A 22 -4.67 2.78 -0.31
CA ALA A 22 -5.51 1.75 -0.91
C ALA A 22 -6.02 0.81 0.18
N TYR A 23 -7.21 0.23 -0.03
CA TYR A 23 -7.77 -0.77 0.87
C TYR A 23 -8.73 -1.70 0.15
N LEU A 24 -8.88 -2.90 0.71
CA LEU A 24 -9.95 -3.84 0.41
C LEU A 24 -11.05 -3.67 1.45
N GLN A 25 -12.31 -3.67 1.03
CA GLN A 25 -13.48 -3.44 1.86
C GLN A 25 -14.41 -4.66 1.79
N TRP A 26 -14.74 -5.20 2.96
CA TRP A 26 -15.85 -6.12 3.17
C TRP A 26 -16.93 -5.37 3.95
N GLY A 27 -18.21 -5.52 3.60
CA GLY A 27 -19.29 -4.78 4.25
C GLY A 27 -19.13 -3.26 4.19
N GLU A 28 -19.56 -2.56 5.24
CA GLU A 28 -19.59 -1.09 5.33
C GLU A 28 -18.70 -0.53 6.46
N ASN A 29 -18.31 -1.37 7.42
CA ASN A 29 -17.49 -0.96 8.55
C ASN A 29 -16.07 -0.55 8.08
N LYS A 30 -15.51 0.48 8.73
CA LYS A 30 -14.20 1.04 8.39
C LYS A 30 -13.08 0.52 9.29
N GLU A 31 -13.42 -0.27 10.31
CA GLU A 31 -12.46 -0.92 11.21
C GLU A 31 -11.45 -1.76 10.45
N SER A 32 -10.23 -1.79 10.96
CA SER A 32 -9.14 -2.50 10.32
C SER A 32 -9.21 -3.99 10.60
N LEU A 33 -9.30 -4.78 9.54
CA LEU A 33 -9.07 -6.23 9.52
C LEU A 33 -7.58 -6.58 9.39
N GLY A 34 -6.70 -5.58 9.24
CA GLY A 34 -5.27 -5.78 9.08
C GLY A 34 -4.70 -4.89 7.98
N SER A 35 -3.39 -5.01 7.76
CA SER A 35 -2.71 -4.20 6.76
C SER A 35 -1.64 -4.99 6.02
N PHE A 36 -1.33 -4.54 4.81
CA PHE A 36 -0.28 -5.08 3.97
C PHE A 36 0.71 -3.98 3.65
N LEU A 37 1.99 -4.29 3.67
CA LEU A 37 3.05 -3.37 3.28
C LEU A 37 3.87 -3.96 2.16
N LEU A 38 3.70 -3.42 0.96
CA LEU A 38 4.26 -3.98 -0.26
C LEU A 38 5.24 -3.03 -0.92
N LEU A 39 6.20 -3.56 -1.68
CA LEU A 39 7.24 -2.75 -2.34
C LEU A 39 6.63 -1.65 -3.21
N ASN A 40 5.70 -2.03 -4.09
CA ASN A 40 4.89 -1.12 -4.89
C ASN A 40 3.75 -1.92 -5.54
N PRO A 41 2.62 -2.12 -4.85
CA PRO A 41 1.50 -2.88 -5.36
C PRO A 41 0.66 -2.08 -6.36
N GLY A 42 1.26 -1.64 -7.45
CA GLY A 42 0.67 -2.15 -8.68
C GLY A 42 0.10 -1.17 -9.67
N SER A 43 -0.12 -1.78 -10.82
CA SER A 43 -0.73 -1.32 -12.07
C SER A 43 -2.26 -1.32 -12.04
N ALA A 44 -2.89 -1.57 -10.87
CA ALA A 44 -4.32 -1.66 -10.70
C ALA A 44 -5.03 -0.52 -11.42
N LYS A 45 -5.96 -0.87 -12.32
CA LYS A 45 -6.64 0.09 -13.19
C LYS A 45 -7.91 0.61 -12.49
N PRO A 46 -8.30 1.87 -12.77
CA PRO A 46 -9.61 2.36 -12.34
C PRO A 46 -10.73 1.45 -12.82
N TYR A 47 -11.74 1.27 -11.98
CA TYR A 47 -12.96 0.56 -12.36
C TYR A 47 -13.66 1.31 -13.50
N ASN A 48 -14.17 0.59 -14.51
CA ASN A 48 -14.85 1.16 -15.69
C ASN A 48 -14.04 2.12 -16.58
N ASN A 49 -12.70 2.03 -16.61
CA ASN A 49 -11.83 2.90 -17.42
C ASN A 49 -12.04 4.40 -17.18
N GLN A 50 -12.60 4.78 -16.02
CA GLN A 50 -12.73 6.18 -15.65
C GLN A 50 -11.34 6.78 -15.43
N ASN A 51 -11.18 8.06 -15.76
CA ASN A 51 -9.96 8.77 -15.41
C ASN A 51 -9.88 8.86 -13.89
N LEU A 52 -8.72 8.53 -13.34
CA LEU A 52 -8.45 8.71 -11.91
C LEU A 52 -8.43 10.21 -11.64
N ILE A 53 -9.33 10.67 -10.78
CA ILE A 53 -9.38 12.07 -10.37
C ILE A 53 -8.41 12.24 -9.20
N ASP A 54 -7.53 13.23 -9.31
CA ASP A 54 -6.54 13.56 -8.28
C ASP A 54 -7.22 13.81 -6.93
N GLY A 55 -6.81 13.07 -5.90
CA GLY A 55 -7.29 13.20 -4.53
C GLY A 55 -8.61 12.48 -4.21
N ASN A 56 -9.30 11.94 -5.21
CA ASN A 56 -10.56 11.20 -4.97
C ASN A 56 -10.32 9.76 -4.54
N ILE A 57 -11.26 9.24 -3.74
CA ILE A 57 -11.37 7.80 -3.47
C ILE A 57 -12.07 7.17 -4.66
N GLU A 58 -11.34 6.35 -5.40
CA GLU A 58 -11.84 5.69 -6.59
C GLU A 58 -11.88 4.18 -6.39
N LYS A 59 -12.92 3.54 -6.95
CA LYS A 59 -12.98 2.08 -7.02
C LYS A 59 -11.96 1.57 -8.02
N VAL A 60 -11.20 0.55 -7.66
CA VAL A 60 -10.18 -0.05 -8.52
C VAL A 60 -10.51 -1.51 -8.81
N VAL A 61 -10.01 -2.01 -9.93
CA VAL A 61 -10.14 -3.42 -10.28
C VAL A 61 -9.25 -4.25 -9.34
N ILE A 62 -9.83 -5.26 -8.70
CA ILE A 62 -9.09 -6.24 -7.89
C ILE A 62 -8.11 -7.00 -8.81
N ASP A 63 -6.82 -6.74 -8.61
CA ASP A 63 -5.73 -7.38 -9.35
C ASP A 63 -5.33 -8.76 -8.73
N PRO A 64 -4.46 -9.54 -9.38
CA PRO A 64 -4.04 -10.84 -8.85
C PRO A 64 -3.41 -10.79 -7.46
N THR A 65 -2.71 -9.71 -7.10
CA THR A 65 -2.10 -9.54 -5.78
C THR A 65 -3.18 -9.29 -4.73
N MET A 66 -4.14 -8.42 -5.03
CA MET A 66 -5.30 -8.17 -4.17
C MET A 66 -6.13 -9.45 -3.95
N LYS A 67 -6.29 -10.32 -4.98
CA LYS A 67 -6.97 -11.62 -4.78
C LYS A 67 -6.28 -12.51 -3.75
N GLN A 68 -4.94 -12.46 -3.67
CA GLN A 68 -4.21 -13.23 -2.66
C GLN A 68 -4.38 -12.62 -1.26
N MET A 69 -4.39 -11.29 -1.16
CA MET A 69 -4.71 -10.61 0.10
C MET A 69 -6.10 -10.97 0.60
N VAL A 70 -7.11 -10.95 -0.29
CA VAL A 70 -8.49 -11.34 0.04
C VAL A 70 -8.52 -12.73 0.66
N LYS A 71 -7.90 -13.71 -0.01
CA LYS A 71 -7.80 -15.08 0.50
C LYS A 71 -7.09 -15.18 1.84
N LEU A 72 -6.04 -14.38 2.07
CA LEU A 72 -5.32 -14.39 3.34
C LEU A 72 -6.20 -13.86 4.46
N VAL A 73 -6.83 -12.70 4.28
CA VAL A 73 -7.72 -12.08 5.29
C VAL A 73 -8.87 -13.03 5.61
N GLU A 74 -9.54 -13.58 4.60
CA GLU A 74 -10.64 -14.55 4.81
C GLU A 74 -10.20 -15.79 5.60
N LYS A 75 -8.98 -16.27 5.36
CA LYS A 75 -8.41 -17.40 6.12
C LYS A 75 -8.04 -17.03 7.56
N VAL A 76 -7.47 -15.84 7.79
CA VAL A 76 -7.07 -15.37 9.13
C VAL A 76 -8.27 -15.29 10.06
N TYR A 77 -9.40 -14.79 9.56
CA TYR A 77 -10.60 -14.57 10.38
C TYR A 77 -11.57 -15.77 10.37
N ASN A 78 -11.40 -16.73 9.46
CA ASN A 78 -12.24 -17.93 9.33
C ASN A 78 -13.76 -17.61 9.38
N ALA A 79 -14.15 -16.43 8.90
CA ALA A 79 -15.49 -15.89 9.07
C ALA A 79 -16.32 -16.09 7.80
N LYS A 80 -17.61 -16.45 7.98
CA LYS A 80 -18.57 -16.55 6.88
C LYS A 80 -18.87 -15.18 6.25
N GLU A 81 -18.83 -14.12 7.06
CA GLU A 81 -19.04 -12.74 6.63
C GLU A 81 -18.04 -11.83 7.37
N LEU A 82 -17.26 -11.07 6.61
CA LEU A 82 -16.36 -10.05 7.12
C LEU A 82 -17.00 -8.68 6.95
N ASP A 83 -16.70 -7.78 7.87
CA ASP A 83 -17.11 -6.39 7.83
C ASP A 83 -15.96 -5.51 8.33
N GLY A 84 -15.35 -4.74 7.44
CA GLY A 84 -14.12 -4.00 7.73
C GLY A 84 -13.19 -3.83 6.53
N ARG A 85 -11.97 -3.34 6.79
CA ARG A 85 -10.98 -2.98 5.78
C ARG A 85 -9.64 -3.66 5.99
N ALA A 86 -9.07 -4.18 4.90
CA ALA A 86 -7.64 -4.48 4.86
C ALA A 86 -6.90 -3.35 4.15
N TYR A 87 -6.02 -2.66 4.87
CA TYR A 87 -5.28 -1.50 4.37
C TYR A 87 -4.06 -1.95 3.56
N ILE A 88 -3.73 -1.22 2.50
CA ILE A 88 -2.59 -1.52 1.62
C ILE A 88 -1.66 -0.31 1.61
N TYR A 89 -0.53 -0.48 2.26
CA TYR A 89 0.59 0.44 2.27
C TYR A 89 1.60 0.06 1.20
N ASN A 90 2.22 1.10 0.64
CA ASN A 90 3.34 0.95 -0.26
C ASN A 90 4.60 1.40 0.46
N LEU A 91 5.71 0.69 0.23
CA LEU A 91 7.01 1.11 0.72
C LEU A 91 7.31 2.53 0.20
N PHE A 92 7.01 2.81 -1.08
CA PHE A 92 7.00 4.15 -1.65
C PHE A 92 5.75 4.38 -2.51
N SER A 93 5.28 5.63 -2.58
CA SER A 93 4.00 5.98 -3.19
C SER A 93 4.00 6.00 -4.73
N LEU A 94 5.17 6.10 -5.38
CA LEU A 94 5.28 6.17 -6.86
C LEU A 94 4.63 4.96 -7.54
N ARG A 95 3.67 5.21 -8.44
CA ARG A 95 2.98 4.17 -9.20
C ARG A 95 3.73 3.90 -10.51
N ASN A 96 4.32 2.71 -10.63
CA ASN A 96 4.88 2.22 -11.89
C ASN A 96 4.71 0.69 -11.96
N ALA A 97 4.23 0.18 -13.09
CA ALA A 97 3.91 -1.24 -13.29
C ALA A 97 5.14 -2.16 -13.28
N LYS A 98 6.35 -1.63 -13.49
CA LYS A 98 7.60 -2.39 -13.48
C LYS A 98 8.41 -2.06 -12.24
N SER A 99 8.59 -3.04 -11.35
CA SER A 99 9.19 -2.84 -10.02
C SER A 99 10.64 -2.36 -10.03
N LYS A 100 11.49 -2.85 -10.95
CA LYS A 100 12.87 -2.39 -11.08
C LYS A 100 12.95 -0.94 -11.56
N ASP A 101 12.17 -0.60 -12.58
CA ASP A 101 12.09 0.76 -13.11
C ASP A 101 11.49 1.71 -12.05
N ALA A 102 10.51 1.25 -11.28
CA ALA A 102 9.91 2.00 -10.18
C ALA A 102 10.95 2.38 -9.10
N ILE A 103 11.82 1.44 -8.71
CA ILE A 103 12.88 1.72 -7.73
C ILE A 103 13.87 2.73 -8.31
N LEU A 104 14.31 2.56 -9.57
CA LEU A 104 15.25 3.48 -10.20
C LEU A 104 14.67 4.89 -10.31
N THR A 105 13.41 5.02 -10.75
CA THR A 105 12.71 6.31 -10.79
C THR A 105 12.56 6.91 -9.40
N PHE A 106 12.19 6.11 -8.40
CA PHE A 106 12.09 6.57 -7.01
C PHE A 106 13.42 7.13 -6.50
N GLU A 107 14.53 6.39 -6.68
CA GLU A 107 15.86 6.83 -6.26
C GLU A 107 16.26 8.16 -6.93
N GLN A 108 15.98 8.32 -8.22
CA GLN A 108 16.26 9.55 -8.96
C GLN A 108 15.42 10.73 -8.46
N LEU A 109 14.11 10.52 -8.24
CA LEU A 109 13.22 11.57 -7.78
C LEU A 109 13.58 12.08 -6.37
N VAL A 110 13.96 11.17 -5.48
CA VAL A 110 14.45 11.51 -4.13
C VAL A 110 15.78 12.25 -4.21
N HIS A 111 16.73 11.76 -5.02
CA HIS A 111 18.03 12.41 -5.21
C HIS A 111 17.88 13.85 -5.71
N ASN A 112 16.96 14.07 -6.65
CA ASN A 112 16.66 15.38 -7.21
C ASN A 112 15.74 16.24 -6.32
N LYS A 113 15.39 15.78 -5.12
CA LYS A 113 14.49 16.46 -4.17
C LYS A 113 13.10 16.78 -4.73
N LEU A 114 12.63 15.99 -5.69
CA LEU A 114 11.31 16.16 -6.30
C LEU A 114 10.19 15.50 -5.49
N ILE A 115 10.54 14.54 -4.63
CA ILE A 115 9.64 13.86 -3.71
C ILE A 115 10.32 13.67 -2.35
N ASP A 116 9.52 13.63 -1.29
CA ASP A 116 9.96 13.18 0.03
C ASP A 116 9.82 11.65 0.10
N PRO A 117 10.91 10.89 0.35
CA PRO A 117 10.84 9.44 0.44
C PRO A 117 9.94 8.94 1.59
N PHE A 118 9.64 9.78 2.58
CA PHE A 118 8.90 9.41 3.78
C PHE A 118 7.42 9.84 3.74
N GLU A 119 6.97 10.56 2.70
CA GLU A 119 5.61 11.10 2.58
C GLU A 119 4.51 10.04 2.71
N GLY A 120 4.80 8.79 2.32
CA GLY A 120 3.86 7.66 2.40
C GLY A 120 3.90 6.85 3.69
N ILE A 121 4.75 7.20 4.66
CA ILE A 121 4.91 6.42 5.90
C ILE A 121 3.86 6.88 6.93
N PRO A 122 2.97 5.99 7.40
CA PRO A 122 1.94 6.33 8.37
C PRO A 122 2.55 6.66 9.75
N THR A 123 1.79 7.38 10.56
CA THR A 123 2.17 7.68 11.96
C THR A 123 2.09 6.43 12.84
N VAL A 124 2.73 6.46 14.01
CA VAL A 124 2.64 5.40 15.02
C VAL A 124 1.17 5.13 15.39
N LEU A 125 0.41 6.20 15.62
CA LEU A 125 -1.01 6.15 15.96
C LEU A 125 -1.87 5.53 14.85
N GLU A 126 -1.51 5.73 13.59
CA GLU A 126 -2.21 5.10 12.48
C GLU A 126 -1.94 3.60 12.45
N LEU A 127 -0.68 3.19 12.62
CA LEU A 127 -0.32 1.76 12.64
C LEU A 127 -0.98 1.00 13.78
N GLN A 128 -1.08 1.62 14.97
CA GLN A 128 -1.74 1.04 16.15
C GLN A 128 -3.21 0.66 15.93
N LYS A 129 -3.86 1.20 14.88
CA LYS A 129 -5.24 0.83 14.53
C LYS A 129 -5.33 -0.54 13.87
N HIS A 130 -4.22 -1.10 13.40
CA HIS A 130 -4.20 -2.38 12.70
C HIS A 130 -3.94 -3.54 13.67
N PRO A 131 -4.71 -4.63 13.61
CA PRO A 131 -4.44 -5.82 14.42
C PRO A 131 -3.14 -6.52 14.01
N TRP A 132 -2.73 -6.35 12.75
CA TRP A 132 -1.49 -6.89 12.21
C TRP A 132 -1.08 -6.17 10.91
N ILE A 133 0.19 -6.34 10.53
CA ILE A 133 0.76 -5.91 9.24
C ILE A 133 1.54 -7.05 8.58
N CYS A 134 1.24 -7.35 7.32
CA CYS A 134 1.94 -8.35 6.51
C CYS A 134 2.91 -7.65 5.54
N CYS A 135 4.21 -7.90 5.69
CA CYS A 135 5.29 -7.23 4.97
C CYS A 135 5.73 -8.05 3.74
N GLY A 136 5.32 -7.60 2.56
CA GLY A 136 5.62 -8.22 1.26
C GLY A 136 6.47 -7.34 0.34
N TRP A 137 7.52 -6.70 0.84
CA TRP A 137 8.36 -5.76 0.07
C TRP A 137 9.59 -6.38 -0.62
N GLY A 138 9.76 -7.70 -0.55
CA GLY A 138 10.83 -8.45 -1.23
C GLY A 138 12.25 -8.27 -0.66
N ILE A 139 13.18 -9.09 -1.13
CA ILE A 139 14.57 -9.19 -0.64
C ILE A 139 15.57 -8.30 -1.40
N ASN A 140 15.13 -7.47 -2.35
CA ASN A 140 16.04 -6.62 -3.11
C ASN A 140 16.84 -5.72 -2.16
N SER A 141 18.15 -5.96 -2.13
CA SER A 141 19.14 -5.36 -1.23
C SER A 141 20.35 -4.82 -2.00
N GLU A 142 20.15 -4.47 -3.28
CA GLU A 142 21.23 -3.91 -4.09
C GLU A 142 21.78 -2.64 -3.42
N LYS A 143 23.10 -2.62 -3.15
CA LYS A 143 23.78 -1.54 -2.43
C LYS A 143 23.57 -0.14 -3.03
N ARG A 144 23.18 -0.07 -4.31
CA ARG A 144 22.90 1.20 -5.01
C ARG A 144 21.58 1.84 -4.58
N PHE A 145 20.64 1.11 -3.98
CA PHE A 145 19.32 1.63 -3.60
C PHE A 145 19.32 2.17 -2.17
N LYS A 146 20.01 3.31 -1.96
CA LYS A 146 20.18 3.92 -0.65
C LYS A 146 18.88 4.48 -0.09
N ASN A 147 18.08 5.17 -0.90
CA ASN A 147 16.82 5.75 -0.42
C ASN A 147 15.79 4.68 -0.12
N LEU A 148 15.74 3.62 -0.94
CA LEU A 148 14.91 2.45 -0.66
C LEU A 148 15.25 1.83 0.68
N GLN A 149 16.54 1.71 1.01
CA GLN A 149 16.99 1.17 2.28
C GLN A 149 16.58 2.07 3.45
N LEU A 150 16.74 3.39 3.34
CA LEU A 150 16.28 4.35 4.36
C LEU A 150 14.79 4.24 4.63
N VAL A 151 13.97 4.10 3.58
CA VAL A 151 12.52 3.93 3.73
C VAL A 151 12.17 2.60 4.39
N LYS A 152 12.84 1.50 4.04
CA LYS A 152 12.66 0.21 4.73
C LYS A 152 12.96 0.31 6.22
N ASP A 153 14.06 0.97 6.57
CA ASP A 153 14.47 1.12 7.96
C ASP A 153 13.51 2.02 8.74
N SER A 154 13.03 3.11 8.13
CA SER A 154 11.99 3.96 8.70
C SER A 154 10.68 3.20 8.96
N TRP A 155 10.24 2.38 8.01
CA TRP A 155 9.07 1.51 8.19
C TRP A 155 9.25 0.50 9.32
N LYS A 156 10.41 -0.17 9.40
CA LYS A 156 10.69 -1.12 10.49
C LYS A 156 10.65 -0.43 11.85
N THR A 157 11.32 0.71 12.00
CA THR A 157 11.28 1.51 13.22
C THR A 157 9.85 1.88 13.58
N ARG A 158 9.06 2.36 12.62
CA ARG A 158 7.68 2.81 12.85
C ARG A 158 6.75 1.66 13.26
N ILE A 159 6.88 0.50 12.63
CA ILE A 159 6.15 -0.73 12.98
C ILE A 159 6.52 -1.15 14.40
N GLN A 160 7.82 -1.19 14.72
CA GLN A 160 8.30 -1.55 16.06
C GLN A 160 7.76 -0.60 17.13
N GLU A 161 7.82 0.72 16.91
CA GLU A 161 7.31 1.74 17.82
C GLU A 161 5.80 1.63 18.04
N SER A 162 5.05 1.20 17.02
CA SER A 162 3.59 1.05 17.11
C SER A 162 3.15 -0.15 17.95
N GLY A 163 4.01 -1.17 18.12
CA GLY A 163 3.62 -2.44 18.73
C GLY A 163 2.68 -3.28 17.85
N THR A 164 2.46 -2.90 16.59
CA THR A 164 1.66 -3.68 15.64
C THR A 164 2.36 -4.99 15.32
N ILE A 165 1.62 -6.11 15.39
CA ILE A 165 2.16 -7.43 15.06
C ILE A 165 2.53 -7.47 13.58
N ALA A 166 3.79 -7.77 13.28
CA ALA A 166 4.32 -7.79 11.91
C ALA A 166 4.72 -9.20 11.48
N PHE A 167 4.32 -9.58 10.26
CA PHE A 167 4.63 -10.87 9.61
C PHE A 167 5.39 -10.68 8.30
#